data_AF-A0AAU5K2X8-F1
#
_entry.id   AF-A0AAU5K2X8-F1
#
_cell.length_a   1.000
_cell.length_b   1.000
_cell.length_c   1.000
_cell.angle_alpha   90.00
_cell.angle_beta   90.00
_cell.angle_gamma   90.00
#
_symmetry.space_group_name_H-M   'P 1'
#
loop_
_entity.id
_entity.type
_entity.pdbx_description
1 polymer ?
#
loop_
_entity_poly.entity_id
_entity_poly.type
_entity_poly.pdbx_seq_one_letter_code
_entity_poly.pdbx_strand_id
1 'polypeptide(L)'
;MRHHRTDPLDVSHLTPEQQRAALVQEARDLADKARKADPNNPNDPKHQIDLAKTHFPPGTNLIDLACSGSLLHDGTVTSHSSSTKGAGQKLPDLHPAMQSIYDDVKAQIEGEGRNPGAGHGKCAEANLVSDRLRSLDPDGTSIKSADDVREAMRGSQVYSVQIGDQVKPHPLGHGEYKAPCRSCEIAMDMAGVSAYTG
;
A
#
# COMPACT_ATOMS: atom_id res chain seq x y z
N MET A 1 8.76 -4.74 10.01
CA MET A 1 7.47 -4.11 10.43
C MET A 1 6.30 -5.09 10.28
N ARG A 2 5.08 -4.75 10.73
CA ARG A 2 3.87 -5.55 10.47
C ARG A 2 3.17 -5.08 9.20
N HIS A 3 2.89 -6.00 8.30
CA HIS A 3 2.18 -5.75 7.05
C HIS A 3 1.56 -7.05 6.52
N HIS A 4 0.70 -6.93 5.51
CA HIS A 4 0.10 -8.03 4.79
C HIS A 4 0.31 -7.82 3.28
N ARG A 5 0.66 -8.87 2.54
CA ARG A 5 0.77 -8.85 1.08
C ARG A 5 0.38 -10.20 0.49
N THR A 6 0.05 -10.21 -0.79
CA THR A 6 -0.18 -11.44 -1.56
C THR A 6 0.82 -11.56 -2.69
N ASP A 7 0.89 -12.76 -3.27
CA ASP A 7 1.69 -12.99 -4.47
C ASP A 7 1.11 -12.21 -5.67
N PRO A 8 1.96 -11.82 -6.63
CA PRO A 8 1.51 -11.14 -7.85
C PRO A 8 0.52 -11.99 -8.66
N LEU A 9 -0.49 -11.33 -9.23
CA LEU A 9 -1.49 -11.92 -10.11
C LEU A 9 -1.26 -11.46 -11.56
N ASP A 10 -1.02 -12.40 -12.47
CA ASP A 10 -0.98 -12.11 -13.91
C ASP A 10 -2.39 -11.93 -14.47
N VAL A 11 -2.65 -10.73 -14.98
CA VAL A 11 -3.91 -10.30 -15.61
C VAL A 11 -3.70 -9.81 -17.05
N SER A 12 -2.53 -10.07 -17.64
CA SER A 12 -2.17 -9.61 -18.99
C SER A 12 -3.12 -10.15 -20.08
N HIS A 13 -3.78 -11.28 -19.81
CA HIS A 13 -4.76 -11.92 -20.68
C HIS A 13 -6.17 -11.29 -20.62
N LEU A 14 -6.43 -10.39 -19.66
CA LEU A 14 -7.72 -9.74 -19.45
C LEU A 14 -7.85 -8.43 -20.26
N THR A 15 -9.08 -7.99 -20.51
CA THR A 15 -9.30 -6.65 -21.09
C THR A 15 -8.92 -5.55 -20.08
N PRO A 16 -8.65 -4.31 -20.53
CA PRO A 16 -8.32 -3.21 -19.61
C PRO A 16 -9.37 -3.00 -18.50
N GLU A 17 -10.66 -3.18 -18.79
CA GLU A 17 -11.75 -3.07 -17.82
C GLU A 17 -11.69 -4.19 -16.78
N GLN A 18 -11.42 -5.42 -17.23
CA GLN A 18 -11.27 -6.58 -16.36
C GLN A 18 -10.01 -6.47 -15.49
N GLN A 19 -8.91 -5.91 -16.01
CA GLN A 19 -7.71 -5.63 -15.23
C GLN A 19 -7.99 -4.60 -14.12
N ARG A 20 -8.75 -3.54 -14.42
CA ARG A 20 -9.17 -2.56 -13.40
C ARG A 20 -10.14 -3.16 -12.38
N ALA A 21 -11.01 -4.08 -12.80
CA ALA A 21 -11.85 -4.83 -11.86
C ALA A 21 -11.00 -5.73 -10.93
N ALA A 22 -9.99 -6.41 -11.47
CA ALA A 22 -9.05 -7.22 -10.68
C ALA A 22 -8.26 -6.35 -9.69
N LEU A 23 -7.79 -5.18 -10.11
CA LEU A 23 -7.15 -4.19 -9.23
C LEU A 23 -8.04 -3.89 -8.00
N VAL A 24 -9.31 -3.52 -8.22
CA VAL A 24 -10.25 -3.22 -7.12
C VAL A 24 -10.50 -4.44 -6.23
N GLN A 25 -10.72 -5.60 -6.83
CA GLN A 25 -11.02 -6.83 -6.08
C GLN A 25 -9.84 -7.23 -5.19
N GLU A 26 -8.61 -7.22 -5.73
CA GLU A 26 -7.41 -7.60 -5.01
C GLU A 26 -7.12 -6.69 -3.80
N ALA A 27 -7.39 -5.38 -3.91
CA ALA A 27 -7.28 -4.47 -2.77
C ALA A 27 -8.28 -4.82 -1.65
N ARG A 28 -9.52 -5.17 -2.02
CA ARG A 28 -10.58 -5.55 -1.07
C ARG A 28 -10.28 -6.89 -0.41
N ASP A 29 -9.91 -7.90 -1.19
CA ASP A 29 -9.56 -9.22 -0.70
C ASP A 29 -8.37 -9.17 0.26
N LEU A 30 -7.35 -8.37 -0.07
CA LEU A 30 -6.24 -8.13 0.85
C LEU A 30 -6.71 -7.43 2.13
N ALA A 31 -7.63 -6.47 2.05
CA ALA A 31 -8.14 -5.79 3.23
C ALA A 31 -8.86 -6.78 4.17
N ASP A 32 -9.69 -7.65 3.60
CA ASP A 32 -10.40 -8.71 4.33
C ASP A 32 -9.46 -9.75 4.91
N LYS A 33 -8.37 -10.11 4.21
CA LYS A 33 -7.34 -11.01 4.73
C LYS A 33 -6.55 -10.35 5.85
N ALA A 34 -6.16 -9.10 5.69
CA ALA A 34 -5.27 -8.37 6.59
C ALA A 34 -5.96 -7.86 7.85
N ARG A 35 -7.28 -7.64 7.88
CA ARG A 35 -7.95 -7.11 9.08
C ARG A 35 -7.84 -8.05 10.27
N LYS A 36 -7.82 -7.51 11.48
CA LYS A 36 -8.13 -8.29 12.70
C LYS A 36 -9.60 -8.71 12.71
N ALA A 37 -9.97 -9.51 13.71
CA ALA A 37 -11.37 -9.84 13.97
C ALA A 37 -12.22 -8.56 14.09
N ASP A 38 -13.38 -8.57 13.45
CA ASP A 38 -14.34 -7.48 13.55
C ASP A 38 -14.95 -7.48 14.96
N PRO A 39 -14.72 -6.43 15.79
CA PRO A 39 -15.23 -6.38 17.14
C PRO A 39 -16.77 -6.35 17.23
N ASN A 40 -17.44 -6.01 16.13
CA ASN A 40 -18.91 -5.93 16.06
C ASN A 40 -19.54 -7.24 15.55
N ASN A 41 -18.74 -8.21 15.08
CA ASN A 41 -19.21 -9.50 14.60
C ASN A 41 -18.70 -10.65 15.48
N PRO A 42 -19.46 -11.10 16.51
CA PRO A 42 -19.00 -12.13 17.43
C PRO A 42 -18.72 -13.50 16.77
N ASN A 43 -19.21 -13.72 15.55
CA ASN A 43 -18.99 -14.95 14.78
C ASN A 43 -17.81 -14.84 13.81
N ASP A 44 -17.03 -13.75 13.84
CA ASP A 44 -15.85 -13.63 13.01
C ASP A 44 -14.84 -14.73 13.35
N PRO A 45 -14.45 -15.58 12.38
CA PRO A 45 -13.52 -16.69 12.64
C PRO A 45 -12.18 -16.20 13.19
N LYS A 46 -11.78 -14.94 12.94
CA LYS A 46 -10.53 -14.37 13.44
C LYS A 46 -10.55 -14.13 14.96
N HIS A 47 -11.71 -14.17 15.63
CA HIS A 47 -11.76 -14.17 17.09
C HIS A 47 -11.06 -15.39 17.71
N GLN A 48 -10.91 -16.47 16.95
CA GLN A 48 -10.23 -17.70 17.40
C GLN A 48 -8.70 -17.59 17.35
N ILE A 49 -8.16 -16.52 16.75
CA ILE A 49 -6.71 -16.32 16.62
C ILE A 49 -6.16 -15.68 17.90
N ASP A 50 -5.34 -16.42 18.64
CA ASP A 50 -4.56 -15.87 19.74
C ASP A 50 -3.40 -15.02 19.19
N LEU A 51 -3.64 -13.71 19.00
CA LEU A 51 -2.67 -12.77 18.45
C LEU A 51 -1.37 -12.69 19.26
N ALA A 52 -1.38 -13.04 20.55
CA ALA A 52 -0.20 -13.00 21.41
C ALA A 52 0.69 -14.23 21.23
N LYS A 53 0.11 -15.37 20.85
CA LYS A 53 0.84 -16.64 20.63
C LYS A 53 1.10 -16.96 19.15
N THR A 54 0.37 -16.33 18.24
CA THR A 54 0.48 -16.64 16.80
C THR A 54 1.73 -15.99 16.22
N HIS A 55 2.64 -16.84 15.71
CA HIS A 55 3.75 -16.39 14.88
C HIS A 55 3.29 -16.26 13.42
N PHE A 56 3.09 -15.04 12.96
CA PHE A 56 2.74 -14.76 11.56
C PHE A 56 3.99 -14.82 10.67
N PRO A 57 3.98 -15.58 9.56
CA PRO A 57 4.97 -15.44 8.51
C PRO A 57 5.14 -13.96 8.06
N PRO A 58 6.34 -13.57 7.58
CA PRO A 58 6.56 -12.24 7.04
C PRO A 58 5.50 -11.88 5.98
N GLY A 59 4.93 -10.67 6.07
CA GLY A 59 3.90 -10.22 5.12
C GLY A 59 2.54 -10.88 5.29
N THR A 60 2.24 -11.51 6.43
CA THR A 60 0.90 -12.10 6.71
C THR A 60 0.31 -11.60 8.03
N ASN A 61 0.81 -10.49 8.56
CA ASN A 61 0.33 -9.97 9.84
C ASN A 61 -1.12 -9.47 9.71
N LEU A 62 -1.87 -9.58 10.82
CA LEU A 62 -3.15 -8.91 10.95
C LEU A 62 -2.99 -7.47 11.45
N ILE A 63 -3.79 -6.57 10.90
CA ILE A 63 -3.71 -5.13 11.05
C ILE A 63 -5.07 -4.60 11.49
N ASP A 64 -5.03 -3.65 12.42
CA ASP A 64 -6.23 -3.10 13.06
C ASP A 64 -6.85 -1.99 12.22
N LEU A 65 -6.03 -0.97 11.93
CA LEU A 65 -6.42 0.24 11.25
C LEU A 65 -5.32 0.66 10.29
N ALA A 66 -5.59 0.59 8.99
CA ALA A 66 -4.62 0.86 7.92
C ALA A 66 -5.34 1.07 6.57
N CYS A 67 -4.60 1.20 5.48
CA CYS A 67 -5.12 0.92 4.14
C CYS A 67 -4.57 -0.41 3.60
N SER A 68 -5.36 -1.04 2.75
CA SER A 68 -4.97 -2.08 1.81
C SER A 68 -4.91 -1.46 0.43
N GLY A 69 -3.95 -1.83 -0.40
CA GLY A 69 -3.92 -1.35 -1.77
C GLY A 69 -3.47 -2.43 -2.74
N SER A 70 -3.75 -2.18 -4.01
CA SER A 70 -3.28 -2.95 -5.14
C SER A 70 -2.69 -2.03 -6.21
N LEU A 71 -1.74 -2.55 -6.98
CA LEU A 71 -1.06 -1.87 -8.07
C LEU A 71 -1.17 -2.72 -9.33
N LEU A 72 -1.67 -2.14 -10.43
CA LEU A 72 -1.67 -2.72 -11.77
C LEU A 72 -0.52 -2.09 -12.56
N HIS A 73 0.40 -2.92 -13.04
CA HIS A 73 1.51 -2.48 -13.88
C HIS A 73 1.96 -3.63 -14.79
N ASP A 74 2.10 -3.36 -16.10
CA ASP A 74 2.46 -4.35 -17.13
C ASP A 74 1.66 -5.66 -17.07
N GLY A 75 0.34 -5.55 -16.91
CA GLY A 75 -0.54 -6.73 -16.83
C GLY A 75 -0.35 -7.56 -15.57
N THR A 76 0.31 -7.05 -14.54
CA THR A 76 0.45 -7.70 -13.23
C THR A 76 -0.25 -6.87 -12.16
N VAL A 77 -1.05 -7.51 -11.30
CA VAL A 77 -1.61 -6.91 -10.09
C VAL A 77 -0.82 -7.39 -8.87
N THR A 78 -0.33 -6.47 -8.05
CA THR A 78 0.25 -6.78 -6.74
C THR A 78 -0.57 -6.13 -5.63
N SER A 79 -0.59 -6.73 -4.44
CA SER A 79 -1.37 -6.21 -3.31
C SER A 79 -0.54 -6.15 -2.05
N HIS A 80 -0.62 -5.02 -1.34
CA HIS A 80 0.14 -4.77 -0.11
C HIS A 80 -0.63 -3.83 0.82
N SER A 81 -0.56 -4.06 2.12
CA SER A 81 -1.17 -3.18 3.12
C SER A 81 -0.26 -2.00 3.48
N SER A 82 -0.76 -1.07 4.28
CA SER A 82 0.15 -0.19 5.02
C SER A 82 1.07 -1.02 5.91
N SER A 83 2.24 -0.47 6.16
CA SER A 83 3.16 -0.98 7.15
C SER A 83 2.94 -0.29 8.49
N THR A 84 2.78 -1.10 9.54
CA THR A 84 2.60 -0.63 10.92
C THR A 84 3.75 -1.07 11.82
N LYS A 85 3.87 -0.40 12.96
CA LYS A 85 4.96 -0.65 13.93
C LYS A 85 5.04 -2.15 14.30
N GLY A 86 6.23 -2.73 14.18
CA GLY A 86 6.53 -4.13 14.53
C GLY A 86 7.99 -4.51 14.26
N ALA A 87 8.51 -5.50 14.99
CA ALA A 87 9.85 -6.11 14.79
C ALA A 87 11.04 -5.10 14.78
N GLY A 88 11.07 -4.13 15.70
CA GLY A 88 12.23 -3.22 15.88
C GLY A 88 12.42 -2.13 14.81
N GLN A 89 11.75 -2.24 13.66
CA GLN A 89 11.85 -1.31 12.55
C GLN A 89 10.78 -0.20 12.64
N LYS A 90 11.19 1.07 12.44
CA LYS A 90 10.30 2.26 12.55
C LYS A 90 9.65 2.68 11.22
N LEU A 91 10.31 2.42 10.09
CA LEU A 91 9.91 2.80 8.74
C LEU A 91 10.15 1.62 7.78
N PRO A 92 9.39 1.49 6.68
CA PRO A 92 9.58 0.39 5.75
C PRO A 92 10.91 0.52 5.04
N ASP A 93 11.47 -0.62 4.66
CA ASP A 93 12.68 -0.66 3.84
C ASP A 93 12.26 -0.49 2.38
N LEU A 94 12.03 0.76 1.99
CA LEU A 94 11.61 1.09 0.63
C LEU A 94 12.78 0.95 -0.35
N HIS A 95 12.46 0.70 -1.63
CA HIS A 95 13.42 0.84 -2.72
C HIS A 95 14.12 2.22 -2.64
N PRO A 96 15.45 2.34 -2.83
CA PRO A 96 16.18 3.59 -2.61
C PRO A 96 15.59 4.80 -3.33
N ALA A 97 15.19 4.65 -4.59
CA ALA A 97 14.54 5.75 -5.33
C ALA A 97 13.18 6.16 -4.73
N MET A 98 12.40 5.20 -4.21
CA MET A 98 11.13 5.50 -3.54
C MET A 98 11.36 6.16 -2.18
N GLN A 99 12.41 5.77 -1.46
CA GLN A 99 12.83 6.44 -0.23
C GLN A 99 13.20 7.90 -0.51
N SER A 100 13.98 8.16 -1.58
CA SER A 100 14.33 9.53 -2.01
C SER A 100 13.09 10.36 -2.33
N ILE A 101 12.11 9.80 -3.05
CA ILE A 101 10.85 10.49 -3.34
C ILE A 101 10.14 10.90 -2.05
N TYR A 102 10.02 10.01 -1.07
CA TYR A 102 9.37 10.35 0.20
C TYR A 102 10.18 11.38 1.01
N ASP A 103 11.51 11.34 0.97
CA ASP A 103 12.35 12.35 1.62
C ASP A 103 12.13 13.74 0.98
N ASP A 104 12.01 13.82 -0.34
CA ASP A 104 11.69 15.06 -1.07
C ASP A 104 10.28 15.57 -0.73
N VAL A 105 9.28 14.67 -0.73
CA VAL A 105 7.89 14.99 -0.33
C VAL A 105 7.84 15.52 1.09
N LYS A 106 8.61 14.93 2.00
CA LYS A 106 8.71 15.41 3.38
C LYS A 106 9.27 16.82 3.42
N ALA A 107 10.40 17.06 2.75
CA ALA A 107 11.04 18.38 2.71
C ALA A 107 10.10 19.43 2.12
N GLN A 108 9.34 19.10 1.07
CA GLN A 108 8.33 19.98 0.48
C GLN A 108 7.23 20.33 1.50
N ILE A 109 6.58 19.33 2.10
CA ILE A 109 5.47 19.56 3.04
C ILE A 109 5.94 20.35 4.27
N GLU A 110 7.13 20.05 4.80
CA GLU A 110 7.70 20.76 5.94
C GLU A 110 8.10 22.20 5.57
N GLY A 111 8.61 22.43 4.36
CA GLY A 111 8.90 23.76 3.81
C GLY A 111 7.66 24.64 3.67
N GLU A 112 6.48 24.05 3.46
CA GLU A 112 5.17 24.72 3.51
C GLU A 112 4.65 24.96 4.94
N GLY A 113 5.42 24.59 5.98
CA GLY A 113 5.01 24.70 7.39
C GLY A 113 3.95 23.68 7.81
N ARG A 114 3.82 22.57 7.09
CA ARG A 114 2.80 21.53 7.33
C ARG A 114 3.44 20.24 7.84
N ASN A 115 2.62 19.36 8.41
CA ASN A 115 3.06 18.03 8.86
C ASN A 115 2.73 16.97 7.78
N PRO A 116 3.71 16.13 7.35
CA PRO A 116 3.49 15.03 6.40
C PRO A 116 2.50 13.96 6.87
N GLY A 117 2.30 13.86 8.19
CA GLY A 117 1.39 12.92 8.84
C GLY A 117 2.04 11.59 9.22
N ALA A 118 1.41 10.87 10.15
CA ALA A 118 1.97 9.64 10.72
C ALA A 118 2.17 8.49 9.72
N GLY A 119 1.41 8.51 8.61
CA GLY A 119 1.45 7.52 7.53
C GLY A 119 2.48 7.81 6.43
N HIS A 120 3.21 8.94 6.51
CA HIS A 120 4.22 9.29 5.52
C HIS A 120 5.23 8.14 5.31
N GLY A 121 5.39 7.70 4.06
CA GLY A 121 6.24 6.57 3.66
C GLY A 121 5.77 5.19 4.15
N LYS A 122 4.57 5.05 4.73
CA LYS A 122 4.09 3.77 5.33
C LYS A 122 2.82 3.21 4.70
N CYS A 123 2.10 4.02 3.92
CA CYS A 123 0.85 3.58 3.30
C CYS A 123 1.08 2.43 2.31
N ALA A 124 -0.01 1.79 1.87
CA ALA A 124 0.04 0.70 0.90
C ALA A 124 0.78 1.10 -0.39
N GLU A 125 0.49 2.31 -0.88
CA GLU A 125 1.07 2.90 -2.09
C GLU A 125 2.61 2.91 -2.07
N ALA A 126 3.19 3.28 -0.92
CA ALA A 126 4.65 3.30 -0.74
C ALA A 126 5.26 1.90 -0.92
N ASN A 127 4.65 0.90 -0.28
CA ASN A 127 5.14 -0.48 -0.33
C ASN A 127 4.90 -1.09 -1.71
N LEU A 128 3.76 -0.83 -2.36
CA LEU A 128 3.43 -1.35 -3.68
C LEU A 128 4.42 -0.89 -4.75
N VAL A 129 4.67 0.42 -4.83
CA VAL A 129 5.63 0.97 -5.79
C VAL A 129 7.03 0.47 -5.47
N SER A 130 7.43 0.49 -4.19
CA SER A 130 8.72 -0.05 -3.75
C SER A 130 8.92 -1.52 -4.14
N ASP A 131 7.92 -2.39 -3.90
CA ASP A 131 8.00 -3.81 -4.22
C ASP A 131 8.08 -4.02 -5.74
N ARG A 132 7.33 -3.25 -6.54
CA ARG A 132 7.44 -3.30 -8.00
C ARG A 132 8.80 -2.84 -8.48
N LEU A 133 9.33 -1.73 -7.95
CA LEU A 133 10.67 -1.25 -8.28
C LEU A 133 11.73 -2.29 -7.93
N ARG A 134 11.67 -2.95 -6.77
CA ARG A 134 12.59 -4.05 -6.44
C ARG A 134 12.48 -5.24 -7.39
N SER A 135 11.32 -5.50 -8.00
CA SER A 135 11.21 -6.55 -9.02
C SER A 135 11.90 -6.19 -10.34
N LEU A 136 11.99 -4.88 -10.64
CA LEU A 136 12.63 -4.35 -11.85
C LEU A 136 14.12 -4.04 -11.64
N ASP A 137 14.47 -3.57 -10.46
CA ASP A 137 15.81 -3.17 -10.01
C ASP A 137 16.07 -3.70 -8.59
N PRO A 138 16.39 -5.00 -8.43
CA PRO A 138 16.55 -5.63 -7.11
C PRO A 138 17.58 -4.96 -6.21
N ASP A 139 18.64 -4.43 -6.83
CA ASP A 139 19.78 -3.84 -6.13
C ASP A 139 19.66 -2.31 -5.95
N GLY A 140 18.64 -1.69 -6.55
CA GLY A 140 18.43 -0.24 -6.49
C GLY A 140 19.53 0.57 -7.19
N THR A 141 20.13 0.01 -8.24
CA THR A 141 21.29 0.61 -8.93
C THR A 141 20.97 1.19 -10.30
N SER A 142 19.86 0.80 -10.92
CA SER A 142 19.46 1.26 -12.24
C SER A 142 18.38 2.35 -12.19
N ILE A 143 17.49 2.29 -11.21
CA ILE A 143 16.43 3.27 -10.97
C ILE A 143 16.83 4.11 -9.76
N LYS A 144 17.30 5.34 -10.00
CA LYS A 144 17.94 6.17 -8.95
C LYS A 144 17.23 7.49 -8.68
N SER A 145 16.48 7.99 -9.65
CA SER A 145 15.82 9.29 -9.59
C SER A 145 14.29 9.17 -9.70
N ALA A 146 13.58 10.25 -9.37
CA ALA A 146 12.13 10.32 -9.57
C ALA A 146 11.75 10.16 -11.05
N ASP A 147 12.57 10.66 -11.97
CA ASP A 147 12.34 10.50 -13.42
C ASP A 147 12.52 9.05 -13.87
N ASP A 148 13.51 8.34 -13.34
CA ASP A 148 13.67 6.90 -13.59
C ASP A 148 12.46 6.12 -13.07
N VAL A 149 11.97 6.45 -11.85
CA VAL A 149 10.77 5.82 -11.29
C VAL A 149 9.56 6.11 -12.18
N ARG A 150 9.37 7.36 -12.62
CA ARG A 150 8.27 7.75 -13.50
C ARG A 150 8.29 7.00 -14.83
N GLU A 151 9.46 6.80 -15.41
CA GLU A 151 9.61 5.98 -16.61
C GLU A 151 9.29 4.51 -16.32
N ALA A 152 9.91 3.95 -15.26
CA ALA A 152 9.77 2.55 -14.90
C ALA A 152 8.36 2.16 -14.45
N MET A 153 7.54 3.13 -14.03
CA MET A 153 6.16 2.93 -13.54
C MET A 153 5.11 3.45 -14.53
N ARG A 154 5.51 3.77 -15.77
CA ARG A 154 4.63 4.36 -16.78
C ARG A 154 3.39 3.52 -17.01
N GLY A 155 2.21 4.16 -16.92
CA GLY A 155 0.92 3.50 -17.13
C GLY A 155 0.40 2.69 -15.94
N SER A 156 1.11 2.71 -14.81
CA SER A 156 0.66 2.05 -13.59
C SER A 156 -0.54 2.75 -12.93
N GLN A 157 -1.38 1.94 -12.30
CA GLN A 157 -2.57 2.38 -11.57
C GLN A 157 -2.58 1.76 -10.17
N VAL A 158 -2.95 2.54 -9.17
CA VAL A 158 -3.09 2.11 -7.78
C VAL A 158 -4.52 2.29 -7.28
N TYR A 159 -5.04 1.35 -6.51
CA TYR A 159 -6.33 1.45 -5.84
C TYR A 159 -6.19 1.06 -4.37
N SER A 160 -6.75 1.86 -3.47
CA SER A 160 -6.63 1.65 -2.02
C SER A 160 -7.99 1.63 -1.35
N VAL A 161 -8.13 0.76 -0.34
CA VAL A 161 -9.30 0.67 0.54
C VAL A 161 -8.90 0.67 2.00
N GLN A 162 -9.86 0.96 2.87
CA GLN A 162 -9.66 1.03 4.31
C GLN A 162 -9.67 -0.37 4.98
N ILE A 163 -8.71 -0.62 5.89
CA ILE A 163 -8.69 -1.80 6.78
C ILE A 163 -9.22 -1.39 8.15
N GLY A 164 -10.30 -2.03 8.62
CA GLY A 164 -10.98 -1.67 9.87
C GLY A 164 -11.62 -0.28 9.83
N ASP A 165 -12.43 0.07 10.83
CA ASP A 165 -13.20 1.32 10.80
C ASP A 165 -12.36 2.52 11.27
N GLN A 166 -12.15 3.48 10.37
CA GLN A 166 -11.52 4.76 10.68
C GLN A 166 -12.56 5.77 11.14
N VAL A 167 -12.35 6.39 12.31
CA VAL A 167 -13.23 7.46 12.82
C VAL A 167 -12.75 8.86 12.42
N LYS A 168 -11.43 9.06 12.33
CA LYS A 168 -10.79 10.35 12.02
C LYS A 168 -9.61 10.16 11.04
N PRO A 169 -9.29 11.17 10.21
CA PRO A 169 -9.91 12.50 10.12
C PRO A 169 -11.28 12.50 9.43
N HIS A 170 -11.53 11.54 8.54
CA HIS A 170 -12.81 11.31 7.88
C HIS A 170 -13.28 9.89 8.18
N PRO A 171 -14.54 9.67 8.58
CA PRO A 171 -15.07 8.33 8.76
C PRO A 171 -14.94 7.52 7.47
N LEU A 172 -14.32 6.35 7.56
CA LEU A 172 -14.27 5.35 6.49
C LEU A 172 -14.45 3.97 7.11
N GLY A 173 -15.44 3.23 6.61
CA GLY A 173 -15.67 1.84 6.96
C GLY A 173 -14.65 0.91 6.32
N HIS A 174 -14.52 -0.28 6.88
CA HIS A 174 -13.72 -1.32 6.24
C HIS A 174 -14.17 -1.59 4.79
N GLY A 175 -13.19 -1.71 3.87
CA GLY A 175 -13.44 -1.99 2.45
C GLY A 175 -13.84 -0.77 1.61
N GLU A 176 -14.14 0.37 2.24
CA GLU A 176 -14.42 1.62 1.52
C GLU A 176 -13.17 2.16 0.83
N TYR A 177 -13.38 2.78 -0.35
CA TYR A 177 -12.31 3.44 -1.09
C TYR A 177 -11.62 4.49 -0.22
N LYS A 178 -10.29 4.47 -0.24
CA LYS A 178 -9.47 5.41 0.48
C LYS A 178 -8.56 6.16 -0.48
N ALA A 179 -8.86 7.43 -0.68
CA ALA A 179 -8.00 8.31 -1.47
C ALA A 179 -6.57 8.35 -0.89
N PRO A 180 -5.54 8.52 -1.75
CA PRO A 180 -4.17 8.72 -1.30
C PRO A 180 -4.11 9.82 -0.24
N CYS A 181 -3.35 9.57 0.82
CA CYS A 181 -3.08 10.65 1.78
C CYS A 181 -2.20 11.71 1.12
N ARG A 182 -2.14 12.93 1.68
CA ARG A 182 -1.33 14.05 1.14
C ARG A 182 0.07 13.65 0.70
N SER A 183 0.80 12.88 1.53
CA SER A 183 2.15 12.45 1.17
C SER A 183 2.16 11.47 -0.01
N CYS A 184 1.17 10.57 -0.09
CA CYS A 184 1.07 9.61 -1.19
C CYS A 184 0.58 10.27 -2.48
N GLU A 185 -0.32 11.24 -2.40
CA GLU A 185 -0.76 12.02 -3.56
C GLU A 185 0.44 12.65 -4.29
N ILE A 186 1.31 13.36 -3.57
CA ILE A 186 2.52 13.96 -4.14
C ILE A 186 3.50 12.87 -4.61
N ALA A 187 3.74 11.84 -3.78
CA ALA A 187 4.68 10.77 -4.12
C ALA A 187 4.26 9.97 -5.37
N MET A 188 2.97 9.71 -5.55
CA MET A 188 2.45 8.98 -6.72
C MET A 188 2.56 9.82 -7.99
N ASP A 189 2.31 11.13 -7.91
CA ASP A 189 2.54 12.06 -9.03
C ASP A 189 4.03 12.12 -9.42
N MET A 190 4.93 12.17 -8.43
CA MET A 190 6.37 12.07 -8.66
C MET A 190 6.77 10.74 -9.30
N ALA A 191 6.15 9.64 -8.87
CA ALA A 191 6.43 8.30 -9.37
C ALA A 191 5.74 7.97 -10.70
N GLY A 192 4.90 8.85 -11.26
CA GLY A 192 4.14 8.57 -12.49
C GLY A 192 3.04 7.53 -12.33
N VAL A 193 2.56 7.29 -11.10
CA VAL A 193 1.52 6.32 -10.76
C VAL A 193 0.18 7.04 -10.62
N SER A 194 -0.85 6.54 -11.30
CA SER A 194 -2.19 7.14 -11.23
C SER A 194 -3.08 6.46 -10.21
N ALA A 195 -3.85 7.22 -9.42
CA ALA A 195 -4.86 6.67 -8.54
C ALA A 195 -6.13 6.34 -9.33
N TYR A 196 -6.55 5.07 -9.31
CA TYR A 196 -7.85 4.64 -9.82
C TYR A 196 -8.90 4.84 -8.73
N THR A 197 -10.07 5.36 -9.08
CA THR A 197 -11.12 5.72 -8.11
C THR A 197 -12.34 4.79 -8.14
N GLY A 198 -12.40 3.84 -9.09
CA GLY A 198 -13.59 3.04 -9.36
C GLY A 198 -14.51 3.72 -10.35
#